data_AF-A0A847H034-F1
#
_entry.id   AF-A0A847H034-F1
#
_cell.length_a   1.000
_cell.length_b   1.000
_cell.length_c   1.000
_cell.angle_alpha   90.00
_cell.angle_beta   90.00
_cell.angle_gamma   90.00
#
_symmetry.space_group_name_H-M   'P 1'
#
loop_
_entity.id
_entity.type
_entity.pdbx_description
1 polymer ?
#
loop_
_entity_poly.entity_id
_entity_poly.type
_entity_poly.pdbx_seq_one_letter_code
_entity_poly.pdbx_strand_id
1 'polypeptide(L)'
;MAGDGQAGALPAAAEAGSATAGCEASQSGSLAPSTQALLASLTIFVLAMLNGFDVITKVPPTLHTPLMSGSNAISGITVVGALVASGAKQFGLATILGTAAVAFAMLNVVGGFLVTHRMLKMFKKK
;
A
#
# COMPACT_ATOMS: atom_id res chain seq x y z
N MET A 1 -16.89 -28.06 -40.56
CA MET A 1 -17.62 -28.48 -39.35
C MET A 1 -16.65 -29.31 -38.53
N ALA A 2 -16.35 -28.83 -37.31
CA ALA A 2 -15.32 -29.29 -36.37
C ALA A 2 -13.86 -29.07 -36.83
N GLY A 3 -12.97 -28.47 -36.06
CA GLY A 3 -13.04 -28.00 -34.68
C GLY A 3 -11.71 -27.32 -34.34
N ASP A 4 -11.81 -26.35 -33.45
CA ASP A 4 -10.84 -25.32 -33.12
C ASP A 4 -9.44 -25.79 -32.71
N GLY A 5 -8.47 -24.99 -33.12
CA GLY A 5 -7.13 -25.00 -32.55
C GLY A 5 -7.12 -24.37 -31.17
N GLN A 6 -6.43 -25.03 -30.25
CA GLN A 6 -5.88 -24.38 -29.07
C GLN A 6 -4.43 -24.85 -28.93
N ALA A 7 -3.54 -24.04 -29.49
CA ALA A 7 -2.14 -24.03 -29.12
C ALA A 7 -2.06 -23.67 -27.64
N GLY A 8 -1.63 -24.62 -26.83
CA GLY A 8 -1.33 -24.43 -25.42
C GLY A 8 -0.35 -23.28 -25.25
N ALA A 9 -0.77 -22.28 -24.49
CA ALA A 9 0.03 -21.12 -24.15
C ALA A 9 1.13 -21.50 -23.16
N LEU A 10 2.36 -21.09 -23.47
CA LEU A 10 3.41 -20.69 -22.53
C LEU A 10 4.29 -19.69 -23.28
N PRO A 11 5.11 -18.86 -22.61
CA PRO A 11 5.08 -18.34 -21.24
C PRO A 11 5.26 -16.80 -21.21
N ALA A 12 5.13 -16.14 -20.06
CA ALA A 12 6.06 -15.10 -19.57
C ALA A 12 5.46 -14.12 -18.54
N ALA A 13 6.13 -14.06 -17.39
CA ALA A 13 6.46 -12.87 -16.61
C ALA A 13 5.35 -12.10 -15.86
N ALA A 14 5.25 -12.35 -14.55
CA ALA A 14 5.59 -11.32 -13.54
C ALA A 14 5.64 -11.96 -12.14
N GLU A 15 6.69 -12.74 -11.88
CA GLU A 15 7.27 -12.76 -10.54
C GLU A 15 7.93 -11.39 -10.31
N ALA A 16 7.46 -10.65 -9.30
CA ALA A 16 8.16 -9.47 -8.82
C ALA A 16 7.87 -9.27 -7.33
N GLY A 17 8.75 -9.84 -6.50
CA GLY A 17 9.16 -9.18 -5.27
C GLY A 17 8.47 -9.59 -3.98
N SER A 18 8.28 -10.88 -3.70
CA SER A 18 8.23 -11.31 -2.31
C SER A 18 9.65 -11.21 -1.75
N ALA A 19 9.98 -10.04 -1.20
CA ALA A 19 11.26 -9.75 -0.59
C ALA A 19 11.61 -10.81 0.46
N THR A 20 12.45 -11.76 0.07
CA THR A 20 13.25 -12.59 0.94
C THR A 20 14.34 -11.70 1.53
N ALA A 21 14.03 -11.03 2.63
CA ALA A 21 15.04 -10.45 3.51
C ALA A 21 14.81 -11.06 4.89
N GLY A 22 15.73 -11.96 5.26
CA GLY A 22 15.57 -12.89 6.36
C GLY A 22 15.56 -12.25 7.75
N CYS A 23 14.83 -12.91 8.64
CA CYS A 23 15.34 -13.32 9.94
C CYS A 23 14.50 -14.53 10.34
N GLU A 24 15.18 -15.66 10.54
CA GLU A 24 14.62 -16.89 11.06
C GLU A 24 14.07 -16.63 12.48
N ALA A 25 12.77 -16.42 12.58
CA ALA A 25 12.05 -16.66 13.83
C ALA A 25 11.45 -18.06 13.73
N SER A 26 12.22 -19.03 14.22
CA SER A 26 11.85 -20.41 14.43
C SER A 26 10.39 -20.55 14.89
N GLN A 27 9.56 -21.22 14.11
CA GLN A 27 8.29 -21.76 14.61
C GLN A 27 8.00 -23.12 13.99
N SER A 28 8.63 -24.13 14.59
CA SER A 28 8.19 -25.52 14.52
C SER A 28 6.77 -25.61 15.09
N GLY A 29 5.78 -25.68 14.20
CA GLY A 29 4.38 -25.86 14.54
C GLY A 29 3.57 -25.85 13.26
N SER A 30 3.20 -27.03 12.76
CA SER A 30 2.43 -27.24 11.54
C SER A 30 1.02 -26.63 11.66
N LEU A 31 0.92 -25.33 11.43
CA LEU A 31 -0.33 -24.60 11.24
C LEU A 31 -0.55 -24.42 9.74
N ALA A 32 -1.81 -24.36 9.31
CA ALA A 32 -2.16 -24.18 7.90
C ALA A 32 -1.44 -22.95 7.30
N PRO A 33 -1.03 -22.98 6.02
CA PRO A 33 -0.25 -21.90 5.39
C PRO A 33 -0.93 -20.52 5.47
N SER A 34 -2.27 -20.48 5.53
CA SER A 34 -3.05 -19.25 5.73
C SER A 34 -2.90 -18.67 7.14
N THR A 35 -2.81 -19.52 8.18
CA THR A 35 -2.60 -19.11 9.56
C THR A 35 -1.21 -18.50 9.74
N GLN A 36 -0.19 -19.05 9.08
CA GLN A 36 1.17 -18.50 9.14
C GLN A 36 1.24 -17.08 8.53
N ALA A 37 0.58 -16.86 7.39
CA ALA A 37 0.51 -15.53 6.77
C ALA A 37 -0.27 -14.52 7.64
N LEU A 38 -1.34 -14.96 8.31
CA LEU A 38 -2.06 -14.13 9.28
C LEU A 38 -1.13 -13.77 10.45
N LEU A 39 -0.49 -14.75 11.08
CA LEU A 39 0.43 -14.51 12.20
C LEU A 39 1.54 -13.53 11.81
N ALA A 40 2.16 -13.72 10.64
CA ALA A 40 3.19 -12.82 10.14
C ALA A 40 2.67 -11.39 9.89
N SER A 41 1.53 -11.23 9.21
CA SER A 41 0.94 -9.91 8.96
C SER A 41 0.48 -9.22 10.25
N LEU A 42 -0.01 -9.98 11.23
CA LEU A 42 -0.37 -9.48 12.55
C LEU A 42 0.87 -9.02 13.33
N THR A 43 1.96 -9.79 13.29
CA THR A 43 3.24 -9.38 13.91
C THR A 43 3.74 -8.08 13.28
N ILE A 44 3.76 -7.98 11.95
CA ILE A 44 4.17 -6.75 11.25
C ILE A 44 3.25 -5.58 11.63
N PHE A 45 1.94 -5.81 11.69
CA PHE A 45 0.96 -4.78 12.07
C PHE A 45 1.21 -4.24 13.47
N VAL A 46 1.40 -5.11 14.47
CA VAL A 46 1.66 -4.70 15.86
C VAL A 46 3.00 -3.98 15.97
N LEU A 47 4.06 -4.50 15.35
CA LEU A 47 5.38 -3.86 15.37
C LEU A 47 5.36 -2.49 14.67
N ALA A 48 4.65 -2.37 13.54
CA ALA A 48 4.48 -1.11 12.83
C ALA A 48 3.71 -0.07 13.65
N MET A 49 2.66 -0.49 14.38
CA MET A 49 1.91 0.40 15.28
C MET A 49 2.78 0.94 16.43
N LEU A 50 3.55 0.06 17.08
CA LEU A 50 4.47 0.46 18.16
C LEU A 50 5.55 1.42 17.65
N ASN A 51 6.13 1.13 16.48
CA ASN A 51 7.10 2.00 15.84
C ASN A 51 6.49 3.37 15.48
N GLY A 52 5.26 3.39 14.93
CA GLY A 52 4.55 4.63 14.62
C GLY A 52 4.34 5.54 15.84
N PHE A 53 3.97 4.98 16.99
CA PHE A 53 3.83 5.73 18.24
C PHE A 53 5.17 6.32 18.71
N ASP A 54 6.23 5.52 18.65
CA ASP A 54 7.57 5.91 19.08
C ASP A 54 8.17 7.02 18.19
N VAL A 55 7.82 7.04 16.90
CA VAL A 55 8.24 8.09 15.96
C VAL A 55 7.46 9.39 16.18
N ILE A 56 6.14 9.34 16.30
CA ILE A 56 5.30 10.56 16.42
C ILE A 56 5.61 11.33 17.72
N THR A 57 5.87 10.62 18.82
CA THR A 57 6.18 11.23 20.13
C THR A 57 7.50 12.01 20.16
N LYS A 58 8.42 11.77 19.21
CA LYS A 58 9.73 12.44 19.13
C LYS A 58 9.75 13.68 18.23
N VAL A 59 8.61 14.08 17.67
CA VAL A 59 8.54 15.22 16.74
C VAL A 59 8.37 16.53 17.50
N PRO A 60 9.15 17.60 17.19
CA PRO A 60 9.01 18.89 17.85
C PRO A 60 7.66 19.55 17.57
N PRO A 61 7.13 20.36 18.51
CA PRO A 61 5.77 20.88 18.43
C PRO A 61 5.52 21.85 17.27
N THR A 62 6.58 22.46 16.73
CA THR A 62 6.53 23.27 15.52
C THR A 62 6.09 22.50 14.28
N LEU A 63 6.21 21.17 14.30
CA LEU A 63 5.88 20.31 13.17
C LEU A 63 4.55 19.54 13.33
N HIS A 64 3.75 19.76 14.39
CA HIS A 64 2.48 19.04 14.54
C HIS A 64 1.51 19.29 13.37
N THR A 65 1.41 20.53 12.89
CA THR A 65 0.54 20.88 11.76
C THR A 65 1.02 20.29 10.42
N PRO A 66 2.31 20.40 10.03
CA PRO A 66 2.79 19.71 8.84
C PRO A 66 2.79 18.19 8.98
N LEU A 67 2.97 17.63 10.19
CA LEU A 67 2.85 16.19 10.43
C LEU A 67 1.41 15.71 10.28
N MET A 68 0.44 16.48 10.77
CA MET A 68 -0.99 16.20 10.58
C MET A 68 -1.38 16.20 9.09
N SER A 69 -0.85 17.12 8.29
CA SER A 69 -1.02 17.09 6.82
C SER A 69 -0.25 15.93 6.17
N GLY A 70 0.94 15.62 6.68
CA GLY A 70 1.79 14.55 6.18
C GLY A 70 1.16 13.17 6.35
N SER A 71 0.53 12.89 7.50
CA SER A 71 -0.19 11.61 7.70
C SER A 71 -1.39 11.46 6.77
N ASN A 72 -2.03 12.56 6.37
CA ASN A 72 -3.05 12.56 5.32
C ASN A 72 -2.47 12.25 3.92
N ALA A 73 -1.20 12.57 3.65
CA ALA A 73 -0.54 12.14 2.41
C ALA A 73 -0.20 10.64 2.44
N ILE A 74 0.17 10.11 3.61
CA ILE A 74 0.53 8.68 3.79
C ILE A 74 -0.69 7.76 3.59
N SER A 75 -1.90 8.21 3.94
CA SER A 75 -3.14 7.46 3.64
C SER A 75 -3.38 7.28 2.13
N GLY A 76 -2.66 8.00 1.28
CA GLY A 76 -2.61 7.81 -0.16
C GLY A 76 -2.17 6.41 -0.61
N ILE A 77 -1.67 5.55 0.29
CA ILE A 77 -1.43 4.12 0.04
C ILE A 77 -2.67 3.38 -0.51
N THR A 78 -3.87 3.92 -0.29
CA THR A 78 -5.12 3.49 -0.93
C THR A 78 -5.03 3.35 -2.46
N VAL A 79 -4.09 4.03 -3.12
CA VAL A 79 -3.83 3.90 -4.56
C VAL A 79 -3.47 2.47 -4.97
N VAL A 80 -2.78 1.72 -4.11
CA VAL A 80 -2.43 0.31 -4.38
C VAL A 80 -3.70 -0.53 -4.46
N GLY A 81 -4.61 -0.34 -3.50
CA GLY A 81 -5.92 -1.01 -3.50
C GLY A 81 -6.78 -0.60 -4.70
N ALA A 82 -6.79 0.69 -5.03
CA ALA A 82 -7.53 1.21 -6.18
C ALA A 82 -7.02 0.65 -7.52
N LEU A 83 -5.70 0.49 -7.66
CA LEU A 83 -5.09 -0.08 -8.87
C LEU A 83 -5.44 -1.57 -9.03
N VAL A 84 -5.38 -2.33 -7.94
CA VAL A 84 -5.81 -3.74 -7.93
C VAL A 84 -7.30 -3.85 -8.26
N ALA A 85 -8.14 -3.01 -7.67
CA ALA A 85 -9.58 -2.99 -7.93
C ALA A 85 -9.93 -2.60 -9.37
N SER A 86 -9.25 -1.58 -9.92
CA SER A 86 -9.47 -1.13 -11.31
C SER A 86 -8.92 -2.11 -12.35
N GLY A 87 -7.91 -2.91 -12.00
CA GLY A 87 -7.34 -3.95 -12.86
C GLY A 87 -8.15 -5.24 -12.92
N ALA A 88 -9.20 -5.37 -12.11
CA ALA A 88 -10.10 -6.51 -12.18
C ALA A 88 -10.85 -6.49 -13.53
N LYS A 89 -10.75 -7.58 -14.31
CA LYS A 89 -11.36 -7.73 -15.65
C LYS A 89 -12.89 -7.87 -15.59
N GLN A 90 -13.57 -6.91 -14.99
CA GLN A 90 -15.02 -6.87 -14.86
C GLN A 90 -15.59 -5.68 -15.61
N PHE A 91 -16.73 -5.87 -16.26
CA PHE A 91 -17.37 -4.86 -17.10
C PHE A 91 -18.55 -4.20 -16.35
N GLY A 92 -18.73 -2.89 -16.57
CA GLY A 92 -19.85 -2.11 -16.05
C GLY A 92 -19.50 -1.25 -14.83
N LEU A 93 -20.29 -1.36 -13.76
CA LEU A 93 -20.13 -0.53 -12.56
C LEU A 93 -18.75 -0.68 -11.91
N ALA A 94 -18.17 -1.89 -11.92
CA ALA A 94 -16.85 -2.14 -11.35
C ALA A 94 -15.74 -1.30 -12.03
N THR A 95 -15.83 -1.09 -13.34
CA THR A 95 -14.87 -0.26 -14.09
C THR A 95 -15.01 1.21 -13.72
N ILE A 96 -16.25 1.70 -13.57
CA ILE A 96 -16.53 3.10 -13.19
C ILE A 96 -16.08 3.35 -11.75
N LEU A 97 -16.38 2.44 -10.83
CA LEU A 97 -15.97 2.56 -9.44
C LEU A 97 -14.45 2.39 -9.28
N GLY A 98 -13.81 1.50 -10.05
CA GLY A 98 -12.35 1.32 -10.03
C GLY A 98 -11.62 2.55 -10.54
N THR A 99 -12.07 3.13 -11.66
CA THR A 99 -11.52 4.39 -12.19
C THR A 99 -11.75 5.57 -11.24
N ALA A 100 -12.94 5.67 -10.64
CA ALA A 100 -13.21 6.67 -9.59
C ALA A 100 -12.33 6.46 -8.36
N ALA A 101 -12.13 5.21 -7.91
CA ALA A 101 -11.26 4.88 -6.78
C ALA A 101 -9.81 5.33 -7.02
N VAL A 102 -9.29 5.13 -8.24
CA VAL A 102 -7.95 5.61 -8.61
C VAL A 102 -7.90 7.14 -8.58
N ALA A 103 -8.93 7.83 -9.09
CA ALA A 103 -9.00 9.29 -9.02
C ALA A 103 -9.01 9.80 -7.58
N PHE A 104 -9.83 9.23 -6.69
CA PHE A 104 -9.86 9.59 -5.27
C PHE A 104 -8.56 9.26 -4.54
N ALA A 105 -7.93 8.13 -4.84
CA ALA A 105 -6.64 7.78 -4.27
C ALA A 105 -5.55 8.79 -4.68
N MET A 106 -5.55 9.20 -5.96
CA MET A 106 -4.63 10.24 -6.45
C MET A 106 -4.87 11.60 -5.78
N LEU A 107 -6.11 11.97 -5.46
CA LEU A 107 -6.38 13.21 -4.70
C LEU A 107 -5.75 13.19 -3.30
N ASN A 108 -5.76 12.05 -2.62
CA ASN A 108 -5.11 11.89 -1.31
C ASN A 108 -3.58 12.02 -1.41
N VAL A 109 -2.98 11.38 -2.43
CA VAL A 109 -1.53 11.48 -2.70
C VAL A 109 -1.16 12.91 -3.07
N VAL A 110 -1.69 13.44 -4.18
CA VAL A 110 -1.29 14.74 -4.74
C VAL A 110 -1.65 15.89 -3.79
N GLY A 111 -2.87 15.87 -3.24
CA GLY A 111 -3.32 16.89 -2.29
C GLY A 111 -2.53 16.87 -1.00
N GLY A 112 -2.29 15.69 -0.43
CA GLY A 112 -1.51 15.53 0.80
C GLY A 112 -0.07 16.02 0.65
N PHE A 113 0.62 15.67 -0.44
CA PHE A 113 2.01 16.10 -0.66
C PHE A 113 2.14 17.59 -1.01
N LEU A 114 1.21 18.16 -1.79
CA LEU A 114 1.23 19.60 -2.12
C LEU A 114 1.07 20.49 -0.88
N VAL A 115 0.09 20.17 -0.02
CA VAL A 115 -0.18 20.95 1.19
C VAL A 115 1.00 20.83 2.16
N THR A 116 1.50 19.62 2.37
CA THR A 116 2.67 19.38 3.23
C THR A 116 3.90 20.11 2.73
N HIS A 117 4.17 20.10 1.41
CA HIS A 117 5.29 20.83 0.83
C HIS A 117 5.16 22.36 1.01
N ARG A 118 3.94 22.91 0.86
CA ARG A 118 3.69 24.34 1.13
C ARG A 118 3.93 24.69 2.60
N MET A 119 3.53 23.82 3.53
CA MET A 119 3.77 24.01 4.96
C MET A 119 5.27 23.94 5.31
N LEU A 120 5.99 22.97 4.75
CA LEU A 120 7.42 22.79 5.00
C LEU A 120 8.31 23.85 4.35
N LYS A 121 7.84 24.49 3.26
CA LYS A 121 8.55 25.61 2.62
C LYS A 121 8.75 26.80 3.56
N MET A 122 7.91 26.94 4.59
CA MET A 122 8.00 28.02 5.58
C MET A 122 9.10 27.79 6.64
N PHE A 123 9.64 26.56 6.74
CA PHE A 123 10.78 26.25 7.62
C PHE A 123 12.14 26.36 6.92
N LYS A 124 12.15 26.68 5.61
CA LYS A 124 13.40 26.99 4.91
C LYS A 124 13.89 28.37 5.37
N LYS A 125 14.96 28.36 6.16
CA LYS A 125 15.73 29.56 6.51
C LYS A 125 16.20 30.22 5.21
N LYS A 126 16.13 31.56 5.14
CA LYS A 126 17.00 32.30 4.22
C LYS A 126 18.46 32.08 4.62
#